data_AF-A0A9R1QXU8-F1
#
_entry.id   AF-A0A9R1QXU8-F1
#
_cell.length_a   1.000
_cell.length_b   1.000
_cell.length_c   1.000
_cell.angle_alpha   90.00
_cell.angle_beta   90.00
_cell.angle_gamma   90.00
#
_symmetry.space_group_name_H-M   'P 1'
#
loop_
_entity.id
_entity.type
_entity.pdbx_description
1 polymer ?
#
loop_
_entity_poly.entity_id
_entity_poly.type
_entity_poly.pdbx_seq_one_letter_code
_entity_poly.pdbx_strand_id
1 'polypeptide(L)'
;MASKLPDATKGLGAGGMDVEDGSGGGGGGKKVAGRWPGFVHFFFVLTVVTCALVYAPRFLSPTVPVDFLGPRQPSSGGDALVLDNQVNSPCASMGAHGICCDRSDFNTDVCFMAGEVRTDAASLSFLLFPPQAPNGTANDANATVAEKEERVRPYTRKWEKHLMANIQEVRLRAARPDEADAHRCDVRHDAPALVMTAGGYTGNLFHAFNDGFLPAWLTVQHLRRRVVLAVLAYNPWWAGTFRELVSGLSDHHVIDLLHDKRTHCFPGAIVGTRFHGILAVEPARTKDNRTLVDFHDFLAGGYKDDSTPPEATQQQQQPRRPRLGLYSRKGTRVIENEAAVARLAESVGFDVSILETANGAPLSSEYAAVSACDVLVGVHGADLTKLLFLRPRRAALLQIAPLGVPHVARGCYEKATAMMEMQYEQYDAAANESSLVRKYPADDVVLRDPEAATRERGWDLTARVYLGGQNVSLDLGRFGDTLRRLHSRALRLPVAGP
;
A
#
# COMPACT_ATOMS: atom_id res chain seq x y z
N MET A 1 14.38 -31.04 1.99
CA MET A 1 15.11 -30.75 3.24
C MET A 1 15.26 -29.24 3.34
N ALA A 2 14.53 -28.62 4.27
CA ALA A 2 14.38 -27.17 4.37
C ALA A 2 15.67 -26.52 4.89
N SER A 3 16.27 -25.64 4.09
CA SER A 3 17.43 -24.84 4.48
C SER A 3 16.97 -23.63 5.29
N LYS A 4 17.27 -23.64 6.59
CA LYS A 4 17.15 -22.50 7.51
C LYS A 4 18.11 -21.38 7.09
N LEU A 5 17.61 -20.16 6.98
CA LEU A 5 18.42 -18.94 6.98
C LEU A 5 18.86 -18.60 8.42
N PRO A 6 20.08 -18.06 8.64
CA PRO A 6 20.62 -17.82 9.97
C PRO A 6 20.05 -16.56 10.63
N ASP A 7 19.85 -16.72 11.94
CA ASP A 7 19.40 -15.75 12.93
C ASP A 7 20.55 -14.78 13.29
N ALA A 8 20.28 -13.47 13.29
CA ALA A 8 21.24 -12.44 13.70
C ALA A 8 20.55 -11.40 14.57
N THR A 9 20.26 -11.78 15.82
CA THR A 9 20.00 -10.83 16.90
C THR A 9 21.33 -10.30 17.44
N LYS A 10 21.60 -8.99 17.30
CA LYS A 10 22.14 -8.10 18.35
C LYS A 10 22.47 -6.72 17.80
N GLY A 11 21.85 -5.70 18.41
CA GLY A 11 22.53 -4.47 18.78
C GLY A 11 22.33 -3.24 17.88
N LEU A 12 21.72 -2.23 18.50
CA LEU A 12 21.94 -0.78 18.34
C LEU A 12 21.02 0.00 17.40
N GLY A 13 20.36 0.99 18.00
CA GLY A 13 20.50 2.38 17.56
C GLY A 13 19.38 2.90 16.67
N ALA A 14 18.37 3.50 17.30
CA ALA A 14 17.45 4.41 16.63
C ALA A 14 18.22 5.55 15.95
N GLY A 15 17.98 5.74 14.66
CA GLY A 15 18.41 6.89 13.88
C GLY A 15 17.26 7.33 12.98
N GLY A 16 16.30 8.05 13.55
CA GLY A 16 15.42 8.91 12.78
C GLY A 16 16.27 9.97 12.11
N MET A 17 16.19 10.05 10.79
CA MET A 17 16.95 11.02 10.01
C MET A 17 15.99 12.15 9.65
N ASP A 18 15.88 13.09 10.59
CA ASP A 18 15.33 14.42 10.35
C ASP A 18 16.26 15.15 9.36
N VAL A 19 15.66 15.72 8.32
CA VAL A 19 16.35 16.60 7.37
C VAL A 19 16.14 18.02 7.86
N GLU A 20 17.11 18.57 8.57
CA GLU A 20 17.24 20.02 8.80
C GLU A 20 18.28 20.60 7.84
N ASP A 21 17.81 21.52 7.00
CA ASP A 21 18.63 22.36 6.14
C ASP A 21 19.34 23.43 6.99
N GLY A 22 20.67 23.31 7.09
CA GLY A 22 21.53 24.34 7.65
C GLY A 22 22.19 25.16 6.55
N SER A 23 21.84 26.44 6.43
CA SER A 23 22.69 27.44 5.79
C SER A 23 22.78 28.66 6.70
N GLY A 24 23.92 28.79 7.38
CA GLY A 24 24.30 29.95 8.18
C GLY A 24 25.33 30.82 7.46
N GLY A 25 25.15 32.14 7.56
CA GLY A 25 26.14 33.14 7.14
C GLY A 25 25.56 34.54 7.23
N GLY A 26 25.82 35.25 8.33
CA GLY A 26 25.16 36.50 8.71
C GLY A 26 25.79 37.79 8.20
N GLY A 27 25.16 38.91 8.58
CA GLY A 27 25.79 40.24 8.57
C GLY A 27 24.83 41.43 8.49
N GLY A 28 24.75 42.22 9.58
CA GLY A 28 24.62 43.69 9.53
C GLY A 28 23.22 44.28 9.35
N GLY A 29 22.74 45.01 10.35
CA GLY A 29 21.35 45.50 10.40
C GLY A 29 21.09 46.91 9.87
N LYS A 30 19.79 47.27 9.82
CA LYS A 30 19.24 48.57 10.24
C LYS A 30 17.70 48.54 10.12
N LYS A 31 17.04 49.08 11.14
CA LYS A 31 15.57 49.25 11.24
C LYS A 31 15.07 50.25 10.19
N VAL A 32 13.95 49.94 9.53
CA VAL A 32 12.98 50.94 9.04
C VAL A 32 11.57 50.40 9.30
N ALA A 33 10.82 51.13 10.13
CA ALA A 33 9.39 50.92 10.33
C ALA A 33 8.61 51.53 9.15
N GLY A 34 7.65 50.78 8.60
CA GLY A 34 6.78 51.22 7.51
C GLY A 34 5.45 50.49 7.53
N ARG A 35 4.39 51.23 7.85
CA ARG A 35 3.02 50.85 8.18
C ARG A 35 2.15 50.51 6.96
N TRP A 36 1.67 49.27 6.79
CA TRP A 36 0.67 48.89 5.75
C TRP A 36 -0.51 48.09 6.35
N PRO A 37 -1.54 48.75 6.94
CA PRO A 37 -2.72 48.06 7.48
C PRO A 37 -3.78 47.68 6.41
N GLY A 38 -3.63 48.13 5.15
CA GLY A 38 -4.62 47.89 4.09
C GLY A 38 -4.53 46.53 3.39
N PHE A 39 -3.37 45.87 3.42
CA PHE A 39 -3.13 44.65 2.62
C PHE A 39 -3.79 43.40 3.25
N VAL A 40 -3.79 43.30 4.58
CA VAL A 40 -4.37 42.15 5.31
C VAL A 40 -5.91 42.18 5.30
N HIS A 41 -6.52 43.37 5.33
CA HIS A 41 -7.97 43.52 5.22
C HIS A 41 -8.49 43.14 3.83
N PHE A 42 -7.72 43.41 2.77
CA PHE A 42 -8.10 43.04 1.40
C PHE A 42 -8.20 41.52 1.21
N PHE A 43 -7.22 40.75 1.71
CA PHE A 43 -7.25 39.28 1.60
C PHE A 43 -8.28 38.63 2.53
N PHE A 44 -8.56 39.20 3.70
CA PHE A 44 -9.61 38.68 4.58
C PHE A 44 -11.01 38.86 3.96
N VAL A 45 -11.32 40.03 3.40
CA VAL A 45 -12.59 40.29 2.71
C VAL A 45 -12.72 39.43 1.45
N LEU A 46 -11.63 39.28 0.67
CA LEU A 46 -11.63 38.42 -0.52
C LEU A 46 -11.95 36.96 -0.15
N THR A 47 -11.35 36.45 0.93
CA THR A 47 -11.55 35.06 1.40
C THR A 47 -13.00 34.83 1.84
N VAL A 48 -13.61 35.76 2.57
CA VAL A 48 -15.01 35.65 3.02
C VAL A 48 -15.99 35.73 1.85
N VAL A 49 -15.74 36.61 0.86
CA VAL A 49 -16.59 36.73 -0.34
C VAL A 49 -16.48 35.48 -1.22
N THR A 50 -15.29 34.90 -1.41
CA THR A 50 -15.15 33.62 -2.12
C THR A 50 -15.82 32.46 -1.38
N CYS A 51 -15.77 32.41 -0.05
CA CYS A 51 -16.49 31.41 0.72
C CYS A 51 -18.02 31.55 0.57
N ALA A 52 -18.56 32.77 0.56
CA ALA A 52 -19.99 32.97 0.39
C ALA A 52 -20.48 32.57 -1.02
N LEU A 53 -19.70 32.85 -2.08
CA LEU A 53 -20.09 32.55 -3.46
C LEU A 53 -19.92 31.07 -3.83
N VAL A 54 -18.99 30.34 -3.21
CA VAL A 54 -18.77 28.90 -3.46
C VAL A 54 -19.77 28.02 -2.71
N TYR A 55 -20.25 28.44 -1.54
CA TYR A 55 -21.16 27.62 -0.71
C TYR A 55 -22.65 27.99 -0.83
N ALA A 56 -23.01 29.14 -1.41
CA ALA A 56 -24.41 29.54 -1.59
C ALA A 56 -25.25 28.70 -2.60
N PRO A 57 -24.71 28.04 -3.65
CA PRO A 57 -25.57 27.30 -4.58
C PRO A 57 -26.04 25.92 -4.07
N ARG A 58 -25.62 25.47 -2.88
CA ARG A 58 -26.03 24.14 -2.36
C ARG A 58 -27.33 24.12 -1.56
N PHE A 59 -28.02 25.26 -1.43
CA PHE A 59 -29.27 25.36 -0.67
C PHE A 59 -30.53 25.61 -1.50
N LEU A 60 -30.46 25.66 -2.83
CA LEU A 60 -31.63 25.87 -3.68
C LEU A 60 -31.58 25.04 -4.98
N SER A 61 -32.02 23.79 -4.92
CA SER A 61 -32.62 23.09 -6.07
C SER A 61 -33.54 21.97 -5.57
N PRO A 62 -34.77 21.84 -6.11
CA PRO A 62 -35.74 20.87 -5.63
C PRO A 62 -35.46 19.48 -6.21
N THR A 63 -35.54 18.46 -5.36
CA THR A 63 -35.52 17.05 -5.74
C THR A 63 -36.86 16.66 -6.34
N VAL A 64 -36.84 16.03 -7.52
CA VAL A 64 -38.00 15.33 -8.11
C VAL A 64 -37.81 13.83 -7.81
N PRO A 65 -38.77 13.12 -7.19
CA PRO A 65 -38.67 11.69 -7.00
C PRO A 65 -39.18 10.98 -8.26
N VAL A 66 -38.37 10.09 -8.83
CA VAL A 66 -38.85 9.09 -9.79
C VAL A 66 -38.68 7.73 -9.11
N ASP A 67 -39.70 7.34 -8.36
CA ASP A 67 -39.87 5.98 -7.86
C ASP A 67 -40.28 5.08 -9.02
N PHE A 68 -39.41 4.17 -9.46
CA PHE A 68 -39.83 2.95 -10.15
C PHE A 68 -38.74 1.87 -10.01
N LEU A 69 -38.85 1.08 -8.93
CA LEU A 69 -38.68 -0.38 -8.87
C LEU A 69 -38.79 -0.78 -7.39
N GLY A 70 -39.87 -1.50 -7.05
CA GLY A 70 -40.28 -1.79 -5.67
C GLY A 70 -39.29 -2.62 -4.84
N PRO A 71 -39.41 -2.62 -3.50
CA PRO A 71 -38.49 -3.32 -2.63
C PRO A 71 -38.66 -4.83 -2.83
N ARG A 72 -37.60 -5.48 -3.32
CA ARG A 72 -37.47 -6.93 -3.22
C ARG A 72 -37.32 -7.25 -1.74
N GLN A 73 -38.30 -7.96 -1.18
CA GLN A 73 -38.27 -8.43 0.20
C GLN A 73 -36.92 -9.10 0.51
N PRO A 74 -36.29 -8.83 1.67
CA PRO A 74 -35.14 -9.60 2.10
C PRO A 74 -35.62 -11.04 2.33
N SER A 75 -35.11 -11.95 1.51
CA SER A 75 -35.24 -13.38 1.73
C SER A 75 -34.69 -13.69 3.13
N SER A 76 -35.53 -14.29 3.96
CA SER A 76 -35.24 -14.76 5.31
C SER A 76 -34.28 -15.95 5.30
N GLY A 77 -33.05 -15.73 4.87
CA GLY A 77 -31.91 -16.62 5.05
C GLY A 77 -30.75 -15.73 5.45
N GLY A 78 -30.45 -15.65 6.75
CA GLY A 78 -29.36 -14.82 7.24
C GLY A 78 -28.03 -15.40 6.75
N ASP A 79 -27.45 -14.79 5.71
CA ASP A 79 -26.06 -15.05 5.34
C ASP A 79 -25.20 -14.71 6.56
N ALA A 80 -24.62 -15.74 7.18
CA ALA A 80 -23.74 -15.57 8.33
C ALA A 80 -22.55 -14.70 7.91
N LEU A 81 -22.22 -13.68 8.71
CA LEU A 81 -21.09 -12.79 8.44
C LEU A 81 -19.77 -13.58 8.43
N VAL A 82 -19.17 -13.73 7.25
CA VAL A 82 -17.89 -14.42 7.06
C VAL A 82 -16.74 -13.44 7.25
N LEU A 83 -16.14 -13.42 8.45
CA LEU A 83 -15.03 -12.51 8.76
C LEU A 83 -13.68 -12.98 8.18
N ASP A 84 -13.48 -14.28 8.00
CA ASP A 84 -12.21 -14.83 7.52
C ASP A 84 -12.36 -15.63 6.23
N ASN A 85 -11.63 -15.22 5.21
CA ASN A 85 -11.57 -15.87 3.91
C ASN A 85 -10.35 -16.79 3.75
N GLN A 86 -9.47 -16.88 4.76
CA GLN A 86 -8.32 -17.78 4.71
C GLN A 86 -8.74 -19.25 4.88
N VAL A 87 -8.15 -20.13 4.06
CA VAL A 87 -8.30 -21.59 4.17
C VAL A 87 -7.49 -22.09 5.36
N ASN A 88 -8.01 -23.10 6.08
CA ASN A 88 -7.36 -23.72 7.24
C ASN A 88 -7.01 -22.74 8.38
N SER A 89 -7.72 -21.62 8.51
CA SER A 89 -7.50 -20.76 9.68
C SER A 89 -7.96 -21.46 10.97
N PRO A 90 -7.18 -21.40 12.07
CA PRO A 90 -7.63 -21.84 13.39
C PRO A 90 -8.89 -21.11 13.89
N CYS A 91 -9.22 -19.94 13.33
CA CYS A 91 -10.42 -19.18 13.68
C CYS A 91 -11.64 -19.52 12.81
N ALA A 92 -11.54 -20.47 11.87
CA ALA A 92 -12.64 -20.82 10.99
C ALA A 92 -13.85 -21.43 11.72
N SER A 93 -13.65 -22.03 12.90
CA SER A 93 -14.70 -22.61 13.74
C SER A 93 -15.21 -21.66 14.83
N MET A 94 -14.83 -20.38 14.79
CA MET A 94 -15.29 -19.39 15.77
C MET A 94 -16.81 -19.23 15.69
N GLY A 95 -17.49 -19.27 16.85
CA GLY A 95 -18.94 -19.06 16.94
C GLY A 95 -19.37 -17.60 16.73
N ALA A 96 -20.68 -17.36 16.65
CA ALA A 96 -21.28 -16.05 16.34
C ALA A 96 -21.04 -14.94 17.41
N HIS A 97 -20.57 -15.30 18.61
CA HIS A 97 -20.27 -14.41 19.72
C HIS A 97 -18.92 -14.78 20.34
N GLY A 98 -17.84 -14.61 19.58
CA GLY A 98 -16.51 -15.08 19.97
C GLY A 98 -15.39 -14.14 19.57
N ILE A 99 -14.25 -14.30 20.24
CA ILE A 99 -12.98 -13.69 19.90
C ILE A 99 -12.00 -14.82 19.57
N CYS A 100 -11.29 -14.72 18.46
CA CYS A 100 -10.24 -15.66 18.09
C CYS A 100 -9.08 -14.94 17.42
N CYS A 101 -7.85 -15.29 17.79
CA CYS A 101 -6.64 -14.74 17.17
C CYS A 101 -5.83 -15.85 16.49
N ASP A 102 -5.62 -15.70 15.20
CA ASP A 102 -4.73 -16.53 14.40
C ASP A 102 -3.32 -15.92 14.44
N ARG A 103 -2.42 -16.63 15.13
CA ARG A 103 -1.00 -16.26 15.27
C ARG A 103 -0.06 -17.23 14.58
N SER A 104 -0.59 -18.08 13.70
CA SER A 104 0.14 -19.16 13.04
C SER A 104 1.08 -18.66 11.94
N ASP A 105 0.79 -17.49 11.34
CA ASP A 105 1.64 -16.90 10.30
C ASP A 105 2.88 -16.23 10.91
N PHE A 106 4.01 -16.38 10.22
CA PHE A 106 5.28 -15.76 10.63
C PHE A 106 5.23 -14.23 10.53
N ASN A 107 4.46 -13.69 9.59
CA ASN A 107 4.47 -12.27 9.25
C ASN A 107 3.37 -11.47 9.94
N THR A 108 2.29 -12.09 10.41
CA THR A 108 1.11 -11.34 10.87
C THR A 108 0.35 -12.09 11.96
N ASP A 109 -0.28 -11.33 12.84
CA ASP A 109 -1.32 -11.79 13.76
C ASP A 109 -2.64 -11.17 13.32
N VAL A 110 -3.69 -11.97 13.21
CA VAL A 110 -5.02 -11.48 12.85
C VAL A 110 -6.05 -12.00 13.85
N CYS A 111 -6.81 -11.09 14.44
CA CYS A 111 -7.88 -11.40 15.37
C CYS A 111 -9.25 -11.11 14.77
N PHE A 112 -10.23 -11.94 15.12
CA PHE A 112 -11.61 -11.85 14.66
C PHE A 112 -12.52 -11.72 15.87
N MET A 113 -13.52 -10.85 15.77
CA MET A 113 -14.60 -10.70 16.74
C MET A 113 -15.93 -10.81 16.01
N ALA A 114 -16.76 -11.78 16.38
CA ALA A 114 -18.13 -11.91 15.85
C ALA A 114 -19.12 -11.50 16.93
N GLY A 115 -20.15 -10.71 16.56
CA GLY A 115 -21.20 -10.25 17.46
C GLY A 115 -21.21 -8.73 17.64
N GLU A 116 -21.84 -8.23 18.71
CA GLU A 116 -21.90 -6.80 19.00
C GLU A 116 -20.54 -6.29 19.52
N VAL A 117 -19.78 -5.65 18.64
CA VAL A 117 -18.45 -5.11 18.97
C VAL A 117 -18.55 -3.59 19.13
N ARG A 118 -18.08 -3.05 20.24
CA ARG A 118 -18.04 -1.61 20.50
C ARG A 118 -16.61 -1.12 20.76
N THR A 119 -16.26 0.06 20.27
CA THR A 119 -14.93 0.63 20.51
C THR A 119 -14.86 1.40 21.82
N ASP A 120 -13.73 1.30 22.51
CA ASP A 120 -13.34 2.23 23.58
C ASP A 120 -12.09 3.01 23.12
N ALA A 121 -12.31 4.28 22.76
CA ALA A 121 -11.27 5.16 22.26
C ALA A 121 -10.21 5.54 23.31
N ALA A 122 -10.55 5.49 24.61
CA ALA A 122 -9.62 5.86 25.67
C ALA A 122 -8.54 4.80 25.89
N SER A 123 -8.90 3.51 25.72
CA SER A 123 -8.00 2.38 25.92
C SER A 123 -7.54 1.71 24.63
N LEU A 124 -7.99 2.18 23.46
CA LEU A 124 -7.80 1.57 22.14
C LEU A 124 -8.24 0.09 22.14
N SER A 125 -9.45 -0.13 22.66
CA SER A 125 -10.03 -1.47 22.81
C SER A 125 -11.24 -1.69 21.92
N PHE A 126 -11.44 -2.94 21.52
CA PHE A 126 -12.69 -3.45 20.95
C PHE A 126 -13.31 -4.40 21.97
N LEU A 127 -14.55 -4.12 22.34
CA LEU A 127 -15.29 -4.79 23.41
C LEU A 127 -16.42 -5.63 22.79
N LEU A 128 -16.41 -6.93 23.04
CA LEU A 128 -17.47 -7.84 22.62
C LEU A 128 -18.57 -7.89 23.69
N PHE A 129 -19.77 -7.44 23.36
CA PHE A 129 -20.92 -7.55 24.26
C PHE A 129 -21.68 -8.86 24.04
N PRO A 130 -22.01 -9.59 25.12
CA PRO A 130 -22.79 -10.82 25.01
C PRO A 130 -24.23 -10.49 24.56
N PRO A 131 -24.89 -11.42 23.85
CA PRO A 131 -26.29 -11.24 23.48
C PRO A 131 -27.15 -11.11 24.74
N GLN A 132 -28.07 -10.15 24.75
CA GLN A 132 -29.03 -9.99 25.85
C GLN A 132 -29.98 -11.19 25.88
N ALA A 133 -30.01 -11.92 26.99
CA ALA A 133 -30.94 -13.05 27.15
C ALA A 133 -32.39 -12.54 27.10
N PRO A 134 -33.27 -13.10 26.24
CA PRO A 134 -34.68 -12.78 26.29
C PRO A 134 -35.25 -13.37 27.59
N ASN A 135 -35.69 -12.49 28.49
CA ASN A 135 -36.24 -12.77 29.83
C ASN A 135 -35.23 -13.18 30.90
N GLY A 136 -34.41 -12.25 31.42
CA GLY A 136 -34.02 -12.12 32.85
C GLY A 136 -33.48 -13.32 33.64
N THR A 137 -33.41 -14.51 33.07
CA THR A 137 -32.79 -15.70 33.63
C THR A 137 -31.41 -15.74 33.01
N ALA A 138 -30.43 -15.32 33.80
CA ALA A 138 -29.04 -15.66 33.56
C ALA A 138 -28.94 -17.19 33.64
N ASN A 139 -29.26 -17.86 32.54
CA ASN A 139 -28.79 -19.23 32.36
C ASN A 139 -27.30 -19.08 32.08
N ASP A 140 -26.49 -19.63 32.99
CA ASP A 140 -25.04 -19.85 32.90
C ASP A 140 -24.67 -20.81 31.73
N ALA A 141 -25.31 -20.63 30.57
CA ALA A 141 -25.08 -21.38 29.36
C ALA A 141 -24.06 -20.61 28.51
N ASN A 142 -22.80 -20.98 28.67
CA ASN A 142 -21.64 -20.62 27.83
C ASN A 142 -21.03 -19.22 28.02
N ALA A 143 -20.76 -18.83 29.27
CA ALA A 143 -19.67 -17.90 29.57
C ALA A 143 -18.28 -18.56 29.33
N THR A 144 -18.04 -19.02 28.10
CA THR A 144 -16.74 -19.51 27.63
C THR A 144 -16.03 -18.49 26.74
N VAL A 145 -16.57 -17.28 26.57
CA VAL A 145 -15.80 -16.16 26.01
C VAL A 145 -14.81 -15.76 27.09
N ALA A 146 -13.63 -16.39 27.02
CA ALA A 146 -12.57 -16.26 28.01
C ALA A 146 -12.38 -14.79 28.40
N GLU A 147 -12.30 -14.50 29.71
CA GLU A 147 -11.88 -13.22 30.30
C GLU A 147 -10.49 -12.76 29.84
N LYS A 148 -9.86 -13.49 28.92
CA LYS A 148 -8.53 -13.25 28.42
C LYS A 148 -8.58 -12.12 27.39
N GLU A 149 -8.04 -10.98 27.80
CA GLU A 149 -7.71 -9.88 26.90
C GLU A 149 -6.67 -10.35 25.87
N GLU A 150 -7.00 -10.19 24.60
CA GLU A 150 -6.06 -10.38 23.49
C GLU A 150 -5.46 -9.03 23.07
N ARG A 151 -4.19 -9.05 22.68
CA ARG A 151 -3.43 -7.86 22.30
C ARG A 151 -2.74 -8.09 20.97
N VAL A 152 -2.92 -7.17 20.03
CA VAL A 152 -2.42 -7.31 18.66
C VAL A 152 -1.93 -5.96 18.14
N ARG A 153 -0.87 -6.00 17.36
CA ARG A 153 -0.37 -4.85 16.61
C ARG A 153 -0.68 -5.13 15.13
N PRO A 154 -1.66 -4.43 14.52
CA PRO A 154 -2.21 -4.80 13.22
C PRO A 154 -1.30 -4.33 12.08
N TYR A 155 -0.10 -4.91 11.99
CA TYR A 155 0.88 -4.65 10.95
C TYR A 155 1.55 -5.94 10.51
N THR A 156 1.87 -6.03 9.23
CA THR A 156 2.68 -7.13 8.68
C THR A 156 4.13 -7.00 9.15
N ARG A 157 4.96 -8.05 9.08
CA ARG A 157 6.33 -8.08 9.65
C ARG A 157 6.38 -8.18 11.18
N LYS A 158 5.47 -8.97 11.77
CA LYS A 158 5.45 -9.35 13.20
C LYS A 158 6.84 -9.69 13.79
N TRP A 159 7.74 -10.26 13.00
CA TRP A 159 9.10 -10.63 13.40
C TRP A 159 10.04 -9.43 13.66
N GLU A 160 9.72 -8.23 13.16
CA GLU A 160 10.59 -7.06 13.23
C GLU A 160 10.31 -6.22 14.47
N LYS A 161 10.98 -6.57 15.58
CA LYS A 161 10.74 -5.99 16.91
C LYS A 161 10.81 -4.45 16.94
N HIS A 162 11.78 -3.85 16.25
CA HIS A 162 11.98 -2.40 16.26
C HIS A 162 10.84 -1.64 15.61
N LEU A 163 10.37 -2.13 14.45
CA LEU A 163 9.20 -1.57 13.78
C LEU A 163 7.95 -1.77 14.63
N MET A 164 7.74 -3.00 15.10
CA MET A 164 6.56 -3.37 15.86
C MET A 164 6.42 -2.57 17.16
N ALA A 165 7.52 -2.16 17.80
CA ALA A 165 7.50 -1.29 18.98
C ALA A 165 6.75 0.04 18.75
N ASN A 166 6.76 0.56 17.53
CA ASN A 166 6.12 1.83 17.15
C ASN A 166 4.69 1.67 16.61
N ILE A 167 4.22 0.44 16.37
CA ILE A 167 2.84 0.17 15.93
C ILE A 167 1.91 0.16 17.14
N GLN A 168 0.79 0.89 17.10
CA GLN A 168 -0.15 0.92 18.22
C GLN A 168 -0.76 -0.47 18.48
N GLU A 169 -0.88 -0.83 19.76
CA GLU A 169 -1.38 -2.12 20.20
C GLU A 169 -2.87 -2.02 20.55
N VAL A 170 -3.68 -2.77 19.82
CA VAL A 170 -5.12 -2.85 19.98
C VAL A 170 -5.47 -3.97 20.94
N ARG A 171 -6.42 -3.71 21.83
CA ARG A 171 -6.90 -4.69 22.82
C ARG A 171 -8.27 -5.23 22.41
N LEU A 172 -8.49 -6.53 22.61
CA LEU A 172 -9.77 -7.17 22.34
C LEU A 172 -10.18 -7.96 23.59
N ARG A 173 -11.39 -7.74 24.09
CA ARG A 173 -11.91 -8.50 25.24
C ARG A 173 -13.43 -8.55 25.24
N ALA A 174 -13.98 -9.47 26.02
CA ALA A 174 -15.38 -9.43 26.40
C ALA A 174 -15.66 -8.21 27.30
N ALA A 175 -16.78 -7.54 27.06
CA ALA A 175 -17.29 -6.50 27.94
C ALA A 175 -18.01 -7.13 29.13
N ARG A 176 -17.92 -6.49 30.30
CA ARG A 176 -18.78 -6.82 31.42
C ARG A 176 -20.17 -6.19 31.20
N PRO A 177 -21.26 -6.81 31.69
CA PRO A 177 -22.61 -6.29 31.48
C PRO A 177 -22.82 -4.85 31.98
N ASP A 178 -22.14 -4.45 33.06
CA ASP A 178 -22.20 -3.10 33.66
C ASP A 178 -21.49 -2.03 32.82
N GLU A 179 -20.62 -2.42 31.88
CA GLU A 179 -19.93 -1.49 30.96
C GLU A 179 -20.83 -1.04 29.80
N ALA A 180 -22.02 -1.64 29.64
CA ALA A 180 -22.89 -1.41 28.48
C ALA A 180 -23.41 0.03 28.38
N ASP A 181 -23.68 0.67 29.52
CA ASP A 181 -24.17 2.05 29.56
C ASP A 181 -23.06 3.08 29.32
N ALA A 182 -21.83 2.77 29.74
CA ALA A 182 -20.67 3.62 29.49
C ALA A 182 -20.22 3.59 28.02
N HIS A 183 -20.46 2.47 27.32
CA HIS A 183 -20.10 2.27 25.91
C HIS A 183 -21.34 2.24 25.01
N ARG A 184 -22.24 3.20 25.16
CA ARG A 184 -23.39 3.35 24.24
C ARG A 184 -22.89 3.76 22.86
N CYS A 185 -23.52 3.22 21.82
CA CYS A 185 -23.14 3.53 20.45
C CYS A 185 -23.46 4.98 20.09
N ASP A 186 -22.42 5.77 19.80
CA ASP A 186 -22.55 7.08 19.18
C ASP A 186 -22.79 6.92 17.67
N VAL A 187 -22.15 5.92 17.07
CA VAL A 187 -22.26 5.59 15.64
C VAL A 187 -22.46 4.09 15.49
N ARG A 188 -23.48 3.67 14.75
CA ARG A 188 -23.76 2.26 14.45
C ARG A 188 -23.48 1.96 12.99
N HIS A 189 -22.76 0.87 12.75
CA HIS A 189 -22.43 0.36 11.43
C HIS A 189 -23.14 -0.98 11.19
N ASP A 190 -23.51 -1.25 9.94
CA ASP A 190 -24.12 -2.50 9.46
C ASP A 190 -23.09 -3.43 8.79
N ALA A 191 -21.81 -3.05 8.81
CA ALA A 191 -20.68 -3.78 8.26
C ALA A 191 -19.59 -3.96 9.33
N PRO A 192 -18.78 -5.03 9.29
CA PRO A 192 -17.69 -5.23 10.24
C PRO A 192 -16.60 -4.17 10.09
N ALA A 193 -15.80 -3.99 11.13
CA ALA A 193 -14.58 -3.19 11.06
C ALA A 193 -13.40 -4.00 10.51
N LEU A 194 -12.55 -3.40 9.69
CA LEU A 194 -11.16 -3.84 9.46
C LEU A 194 -10.22 -2.85 10.14
N VAL A 195 -9.46 -3.33 11.11
CA VAL A 195 -8.44 -2.56 11.80
C VAL A 195 -7.08 -2.81 11.15
N MET A 196 -6.50 -1.75 10.60
CA MET A 196 -5.17 -1.75 9.98
C MET A 196 -4.40 -0.49 10.37
N THR A 197 -3.10 -0.42 10.08
CA THR A 197 -2.29 0.79 10.32
C THR A 197 -1.76 1.38 9.02
N ALA A 198 -1.81 2.71 8.94
CA ALA A 198 -1.20 3.52 7.90
C ALA A 198 0.18 4.08 8.32
N GLY A 199 0.71 3.62 9.46
CA GLY A 199 2.06 3.92 9.95
C GLY A 199 3.08 2.82 9.63
N GLY A 200 4.21 2.83 10.34
CA GLY A 200 5.31 1.89 10.07
C GLY A 200 6.05 2.26 8.78
N TYR A 201 6.23 1.30 7.87
CA TYR A 201 6.95 1.54 6.61
C TYR A 201 6.07 2.04 5.45
N THR A 202 4.75 2.15 5.63
CA THR A 202 3.80 2.57 4.58
C THR A 202 3.93 4.04 4.13
N GLY A 203 5.00 4.74 4.53
CA GLY A 203 5.37 6.05 4.02
C GLY A 203 6.03 6.05 2.63
N ASN A 204 6.33 4.87 2.07
CA ASN A 204 6.76 4.74 0.67
C ASN A 204 5.85 3.75 -0.08
N LEU A 205 5.82 3.84 -1.41
CA LEU A 205 4.86 3.12 -2.24
C LEU A 205 5.00 1.60 -2.14
N PHE A 206 6.23 1.08 -2.07
CA PHE A 206 6.45 -0.36 -1.96
C PHE A 206 5.78 -0.94 -0.72
N HIS A 207 6.04 -0.34 0.43
CA HIS A 207 5.46 -0.81 1.69
C HIS A 207 3.97 -0.46 1.81
N ALA A 208 3.51 0.67 1.27
CA ALA A 208 2.08 0.99 1.25
C ALA A 208 1.25 -0.11 0.57
N PHE A 209 1.75 -0.66 -0.54
CA PHE A 209 1.10 -1.78 -1.21
C PHE A 209 1.40 -3.13 -0.54
N ASN A 210 2.68 -3.41 -0.24
CA ASN A 210 3.12 -4.71 0.26
C ASN A 210 2.63 -5.01 1.69
N ASP A 211 2.75 -4.04 2.58
CA ASP A 211 2.45 -4.19 4.00
C ASP A 211 1.03 -3.70 4.35
N GLY A 212 0.42 -2.89 3.47
CA GLY A 212 -0.87 -2.22 3.69
C GLY A 212 -1.98 -2.72 2.78
N PHE A 213 -2.04 -2.20 1.55
CA PHE A 213 -3.21 -2.35 0.67
C PHE A 213 -3.44 -3.76 0.13
N LEU A 214 -2.40 -4.46 -0.33
CA LEU A 214 -2.56 -5.83 -0.79
C LEU A 214 -3.00 -6.75 0.36
N PRO A 215 -2.38 -6.69 1.56
CA PRO A 215 -2.87 -7.40 2.75
C PRO A 215 -4.31 -7.04 3.13
N ALA A 216 -4.66 -5.76 3.11
CA ALA A 216 -6.03 -5.31 3.40
C ALA A 216 -7.02 -5.91 2.40
N TRP A 217 -6.76 -5.77 1.10
CA TRP A 217 -7.58 -6.34 0.03
C TRP A 217 -7.74 -7.86 0.17
N LEU A 218 -6.63 -8.58 0.39
CA LEU A 218 -6.64 -10.02 0.65
C LEU A 218 -7.55 -10.41 1.81
N THR A 219 -7.60 -9.57 2.84
CA THR A 219 -8.35 -9.81 4.06
C THR A 219 -9.86 -9.59 3.88
N VAL A 220 -10.28 -8.64 3.04
CA VAL A 220 -11.68 -8.16 3.04
C VAL A 220 -12.36 -8.10 1.67
N GLN A 221 -11.70 -8.43 0.57
CA GLN A 221 -12.33 -8.34 -0.76
C GLN A 221 -13.62 -9.17 -0.88
N HIS A 222 -13.72 -10.29 -0.15
CA HIS A 222 -14.91 -11.15 -0.14
C HIS A 222 -16.13 -10.47 0.51
N LEU A 223 -15.92 -9.43 1.33
CA LEU A 223 -16.96 -8.59 1.90
C LEU A 223 -17.52 -7.57 0.90
N ARG A 224 -16.96 -7.47 -0.31
CA ARG A 224 -17.46 -6.64 -1.42
C ARG A 224 -17.76 -5.20 -0.98
N ARG A 225 -16.77 -4.54 -0.37
CA ARG A 225 -16.83 -3.14 0.10
C ARG A 225 -17.73 -2.87 1.31
N ARG A 226 -18.45 -3.89 1.80
CA ARG A 226 -19.16 -3.86 3.09
C ARG A 226 -18.22 -4.13 4.26
N VAL A 227 -17.30 -3.20 4.48
CA VAL A 227 -16.36 -3.21 5.60
C VAL A 227 -16.01 -1.78 5.95
N VAL A 228 -15.94 -1.45 7.23
CA VAL A 228 -15.53 -0.12 7.70
C VAL A 228 -14.04 -0.15 8.00
N LEU A 229 -13.25 0.69 7.33
CA LEU A 229 -11.83 0.79 7.61
C LEU A 229 -11.61 1.62 8.89
N ALA A 230 -11.06 0.99 9.91
CA ALA A 230 -10.68 1.61 11.18
C ALA A 230 -9.15 1.68 11.26
N VAL A 231 -8.58 2.83 10.90
CA VAL A 231 -7.16 2.96 10.57
C VAL A 231 -6.40 3.65 11.70
N LEU A 232 -5.29 3.03 12.12
CA LEU A 232 -4.31 3.62 13.03
C LEU A 232 -3.31 4.49 12.25
N ALA A 233 -2.82 5.56 12.88
CA ALA A 233 -1.87 6.50 12.27
C ALA A 233 -2.34 7.05 10.91
N TYR A 234 -3.66 7.21 10.75
CA TYR A 234 -4.26 7.77 9.55
C TYR A 234 -3.94 9.27 9.48
N ASN A 235 -3.23 9.70 8.44
CA ASN A 235 -2.80 11.08 8.29
C ASN A 235 -3.25 11.66 6.94
N PRO A 236 -3.34 13.01 6.81
CA PRO A 236 -3.85 13.65 5.59
C PRO A 236 -3.09 13.31 4.32
N TRP A 237 -1.77 13.10 4.41
CA TRP A 237 -0.96 12.73 3.25
C TRP A 237 -1.34 11.35 2.73
N TRP A 238 -1.45 10.35 3.62
CA TRP A 238 -1.86 9.00 3.26
C TRP A 238 -3.29 8.97 2.73
N ALA A 239 -4.21 9.67 3.41
CA ALA A 239 -5.61 9.81 3.00
C ALA A 239 -5.77 10.39 1.59
N GLY A 240 -5.01 11.46 1.28
CA GLY A 240 -5.05 12.11 -0.03
C GLY A 240 -4.40 11.27 -1.13
N THR A 241 -3.28 10.60 -0.83
CA THR A 241 -2.49 9.83 -1.81
C THR A 241 -3.22 8.56 -2.27
N PHE A 242 -3.96 7.92 -1.38
CA PHE A 242 -4.53 6.59 -1.62
C PHE A 242 -6.07 6.54 -1.62
N ARG A 243 -6.72 7.68 -1.84
CA ARG A 243 -8.18 7.83 -1.78
C ARG A 243 -8.93 6.81 -2.65
N GLU A 244 -8.43 6.51 -3.85
CA GLU A 244 -9.06 5.55 -4.77
C GLU A 244 -9.02 4.12 -4.22
N LEU A 245 -7.91 3.69 -3.61
CA LEU A 245 -7.83 2.35 -3.01
C LEU A 245 -8.71 2.23 -1.77
N VAL A 246 -8.74 3.29 -0.95
CA VAL A 246 -9.61 3.36 0.24
C VAL A 246 -11.08 3.22 -0.17
N SER A 247 -11.51 3.97 -1.18
CA SER A 247 -12.87 3.90 -1.72
C SER A 247 -13.16 2.55 -2.42
N GLY A 248 -12.15 1.96 -3.05
CA GLY A 248 -12.23 0.63 -3.62
C GLY A 248 -12.44 -0.46 -2.56
N LEU A 249 -11.85 -0.32 -1.37
CA LEU A 249 -11.95 -1.30 -0.28
C LEU A 249 -13.23 -1.19 0.54
N SER A 250 -13.82 0.02 0.66
CA SER A 250 -14.91 0.32 1.58
C SER A 250 -15.90 1.32 0.98
N ASP A 251 -17.20 1.05 1.14
CA ASP A 251 -18.29 1.99 0.87
C ASP A 251 -18.56 2.95 2.06
N HIS A 252 -17.85 2.76 3.17
CA HIS A 252 -18.00 3.53 4.40
C HIS A 252 -16.86 4.54 4.58
N HIS A 253 -17.12 5.59 5.37
CA HIS A 253 -16.09 6.51 5.82
C HIS A 253 -15.03 5.81 6.68
N VAL A 254 -13.77 6.15 6.44
CA VAL A 254 -12.64 5.69 7.27
C VAL A 254 -12.74 6.30 8.66
N ILE A 255 -12.50 5.49 9.68
CA ILE A 255 -12.41 5.91 11.08
C ILE A 255 -10.92 6.04 11.43
N ASP A 256 -10.51 7.22 11.88
CA ASP A 256 -9.20 7.41 12.50
C ASP A 256 -9.27 7.01 13.97
N LEU A 257 -8.78 5.81 14.29
CA LEU A 257 -8.90 5.24 15.64
C LEU A 257 -8.12 6.00 16.72
N LEU A 258 -7.16 6.85 16.34
CA LEU A 258 -6.37 7.60 17.31
C LEU A 258 -7.02 8.94 17.67
N HIS A 259 -7.76 9.53 16.73
CA HIS A 259 -8.35 10.86 16.89
C HIS A 259 -9.87 10.84 17.08
N ASP A 260 -10.60 9.87 16.54
CA ASP A 260 -12.04 9.73 16.80
C ASP A 260 -12.28 9.22 18.22
N LYS A 261 -13.12 9.95 18.98
CA LYS A 261 -13.43 9.64 20.39
C LYS A 261 -14.82 9.06 20.58
N ARG A 262 -15.58 8.90 19.50
CA ARG A 262 -16.92 8.32 19.52
C ARG A 262 -16.85 6.81 19.72
N THR A 263 -17.88 6.26 20.36
CA THR A 263 -18.10 4.82 20.45
C THR A 263 -18.75 4.33 19.16
N HIS A 264 -18.00 3.57 18.36
CA HIS A 264 -18.48 2.91 17.16
C HIS A 264 -18.91 1.48 17.47
N CYS A 265 -20.04 1.08 16.91
CA CYS A 265 -20.60 -0.26 17.08
C CYS A 265 -20.69 -1.01 15.75
N PHE A 266 -20.25 -2.26 15.75
CA PHE A 266 -20.15 -3.11 14.56
C PHE A 266 -20.77 -4.49 14.83
N PRO A 267 -21.24 -5.20 13.78
CA PRO A 267 -21.65 -6.61 13.86
C PRO A 267 -20.47 -7.59 13.91
N GLY A 268 -19.24 -7.09 13.81
CA GLY A 268 -18.01 -7.85 13.93
C GLY A 268 -16.77 -6.99 13.66
N ALA A 269 -15.58 -7.53 13.91
CA ALA A 269 -14.33 -6.86 13.62
C ALA A 269 -13.23 -7.84 13.20
N ILE A 270 -12.34 -7.38 12.33
CA ILE A 270 -11.11 -8.03 11.91
C ILE A 270 -9.97 -7.09 12.31
N VAL A 271 -9.02 -7.56 13.13
CA VAL A 271 -7.91 -6.74 13.64
C VAL A 271 -6.59 -7.31 13.16
N GLY A 272 -5.94 -6.59 12.24
CA GLY A 272 -4.79 -7.07 11.47
C GLY A 272 -5.18 -7.53 10.06
N THR A 273 -4.17 -7.84 9.25
CA THR A 273 -4.34 -8.22 7.84
C THR A 273 -3.62 -9.52 7.50
N ARG A 274 -4.19 -10.34 6.61
CA ARG A 274 -3.55 -11.53 6.03
C ARG A 274 -2.39 -11.13 5.11
N PHE A 275 -1.31 -11.91 5.12
CA PHE A 275 -0.11 -11.65 4.30
C PHE A 275 0.37 -12.94 3.63
N HIS A 276 0.40 -12.95 2.30
CA HIS A 276 0.79 -14.15 1.52
C HIS A 276 2.26 -14.12 1.06
N GLY A 277 3.03 -13.10 1.44
CA GLY A 277 4.40 -12.89 0.98
C GLY A 277 4.55 -11.57 0.26
N ILE A 278 5.79 -11.25 -0.14
CA ILE A 278 6.11 -10.00 -0.82
C ILE A 278 5.35 -9.90 -2.13
N LEU A 279 4.46 -8.90 -2.24
CA LEU A 279 3.57 -8.64 -3.37
C LEU A 279 2.94 -9.91 -3.93
N ALA A 280 2.49 -10.80 -3.04
CA ALA A 280 2.05 -12.14 -3.39
C ALA A 280 0.58 -12.36 -3.04
N VAL A 281 -0.09 -13.15 -3.87
CA VAL A 281 -1.39 -13.74 -3.59
C VAL A 281 -1.31 -15.22 -3.93
N GLU A 282 -1.58 -16.08 -2.95
CA GLU A 282 -1.56 -17.53 -3.13
C GLU A 282 -3.01 -18.06 -3.16
N PRO A 283 -3.53 -18.46 -4.33
CA PRO A 283 -4.94 -18.83 -4.48
C PRO A 283 -5.39 -19.93 -3.52
N ALA A 284 -4.53 -20.93 -3.31
CA ALA A 284 -4.77 -22.06 -2.41
C ALA A 284 -4.98 -21.66 -0.94
N ARG A 285 -4.61 -20.42 -0.55
CA ARG A 285 -4.82 -19.89 0.81
C ARG A 285 -6.15 -19.16 0.97
N THR A 286 -6.89 -18.91 -0.10
CA THR A 286 -8.18 -18.20 -0.10
C THR A 286 -9.32 -19.13 -0.49
N LYS A 287 -10.51 -19.00 0.13
CA LYS A 287 -11.66 -19.87 -0.18
C LYS A 287 -12.21 -19.65 -1.60
N ASP A 288 -11.95 -18.48 -2.18
CA ASP A 288 -12.41 -18.05 -3.50
C ASP A 288 -11.31 -18.01 -4.57
N ASN A 289 -10.14 -18.60 -4.29
CA ASN A 289 -9.02 -18.76 -5.23
C ASN A 289 -8.55 -17.46 -5.90
N ARG A 290 -8.49 -16.36 -5.15
CA ARG A 290 -8.00 -15.08 -5.66
C ARG A 290 -6.53 -15.14 -6.06
N THR A 291 -6.19 -14.33 -7.04
CA THR A 291 -4.86 -14.22 -7.62
C THR A 291 -4.33 -12.78 -7.51
N LEU A 292 -3.07 -12.58 -7.88
CA LEU A 292 -2.51 -11.22 -7.98
C LEU A 292 -3.12 -10.45 -9.17
N VAL A 293 -3.64 -11.16 -10.18
CA VAL A 293 -4.39 -10.56 -11.29
C VAL A 293 -5.72 -9.98 -10.82
N ASP A 294 -6.43 -10.66 -9.90
CA ASP A 294 -7.65 -10.10 -9.29
C ASP A 294 -7.35 -8.79 -8.51
N PHE A 295 -6.18 -8.69 -7.86
CA PHE A 295 -5.76 -7.44 -7.22
C PHE A 295 -5.43 -6.36 -8.26
N HIS A 296 -4.79 -6.70 -9.38
CA HIS A 296 -4.63 -5.78 -10.50
C HIS A 296 -5.99 -5.27 -10.99
N ASP A 297 -7.01 -6.13 -11.11
CA ASP A 297 -8.34 -5.74 -11.58
C ASP A 297 -9.06 -4.83 -10.57
N PHE A 298 -8.85 -5.07 -9.28
CA PHE A 298 -9.27 -4.14 -8.22
C PHE A 298 -8.63 -2.75 -8.39
N LEU A 299 -7.32 -2.68 -8.63
CA LEU A 299 -6.63 -1.40 -8.87
C LEU A 299 -7.17 -0.73 -10.15
N ALA A 300 -7.36 -1.52 -11.22
CA ALA A 300 -7.91 -1.04 -12.47
C ALA A 300 -9.31 -0.43 -12.28
N GLY A 301 -10.18 -1.08 -11.51
CA GLY A 301 -11.51 -0.54 -11.21
C GLY A 301 -11.49 0.76 -10.39
N GLY A 302 -10.48 0.95 -9.54
CA GLY A 302 -10.33 2.17 -8.75
C GLY A 302 -9.76 3.37 -9.51
N TYR A 303 -8.93 3.14 -10.54
CA TYR A 303 -8.23 4.20 -11.26
C TYR A 303 -8.73 4.47 -12.68
N LYS A 304 -9.42 3.51 -13.30
CA LYS A 304 -10.02 3.75 -14.62
C LYS A 304 -11.13 4.78 -14.47
N ASP A 305 -11.02 5.84 -15.26
CA ASP A 305 -12.08 6.81 -15.41
C ASP A 305 -13.06 6.30 -16.49
N ASP A 306 -14.31 6.06 -16.11
CA ASP A 306 -15.40 5.69 -17.03
C ASP A 306 -15.61 6.76 -18.13
N SER A 307 -15.07 7.97 -17.93
CA SER A 307 -15.07 9.06 -18.91
C SER A 307 -14.12 8.86 -20.08
N THR A 308 -13.17 7.92 -19.98
CA THR A 308 -12.21 7.68 -21.06
C THR A 308 -12.89 6.80 -22.09
N PRO A 309 -13.18 7.30 -23.32
CA PRO A 309 -13.74 6.44 -24.35
C PRO A 309 -12.80 5.24 -24.51
N PRO A 310 -13.31 4.00 -24.63
CA PRO A 310 -12.48 2.91 -25.10
C PRO A 310 -11.80 3.42 -26.36
N GLU A 311 -10.45 3.41 -26.38
CA GLU A 311 -9.68 3.85 -27.55
C GLU A 311 -10.39 3.29 -28.77
N ALA A 312 -10.87 4.20 -29.63
CA ALA A 312 -11.57 3.83 -30.83
C ALA A 312 -10.73 2.74 -31.50
N THR A 313 -11.35 1.61 -31.81
CA THR A 313 -10.72 0.39 -32.34
C THR A 313 -10.18 0.59 -33.77
N GLN A 314 -9.84 1.83 -34.13
CA GLN A 314 -9.36 2.25 -35.43
C GLN A 314 -7.87 2.52 -35.36
N GLN A 315 -7.09 1.43 -35.41
CA GLN A 315 -5.84 1.34 -36.19
C GLN A 315 -5.32 -0.11 -36.18
N GLN A 316 -6.20 -1.06 -36.52
CA GLN A 316 -5.76 -2.37 -36.99
C GLN A 316 -5.23 -2.22 -38.42
N GLN A 317 -3.93 -1.91 -38.56
CA GLN A 317 -3.14 -2.31 -39.75
C GLN A 317 -1.64 -1.96 -39.71
N GLN A 318 -1.10 -1.32 -38.67
CA GLN A 318 0.36 -1.16 -38.54
C GLN A 318 0.92 -1.87 -37.30
N PRO A 319 2.07 -2.55 -37.40
CA PRO A 319 2.77 -3.05 -36.22
C PRO A 319 3.19 -1.87 -35.34
N ARG A 320 2.50 -1.68 -34.21
CA ARG A 320 2.82 -0.62 -33.25
C ARG A 320 4.14 -0.96 -32.56
N ARG A 321 5.05 0.02 -32.52
CA ARG A 321 6.28 -0.08 -31.71
C ARG A 321 5.92 -0.30 -30.23
N PRO A 322 6.54 -1.27 -29.52
CA PRO A 322 6.28 -1.46 -28.11
C PRO A 322 6.59 -0.19 -27.31
N ARG A 323 5.74 0.16 -26.34
CA ARG A 323 5.91 1.32 -25.46
C ARG A 323 6.77 0.96 -24.26
N LEU A 324 7.81 1.75 -24.03
CA LEU A 324 8.73 1.62 -22.91
C LEU A 324 8.59 2.82 -21.97
N GLY A 325 8.13 2.58 -20.75
CA GLY A 325 8.15 3.57 -19.68
C GLY A 325 9.47 3.50 -18.94
N LEU A 326 10.26 4.59 -18.92
CA LEU A 326 11.53 4.68 -18.19
C LEU A 326 11.34 5.59 -16.98
N TYR A 327 11.45 5.04 -15.77
CA TYR A 327 11.37 5.85 -14.56
C TYR A 327 12.60 6.71 -14.37
N SER A 328 12.35 8.01 -14.28
CA SER A 328 13.33 9.02 -13.93
C SER A 328 13.28 9.32 -12.44
N ARG A 329 14.42 9.09 -11.77
CA ARG A 329 14.59 9.36 -10.35
C ARG A 329 15.27 10.70 -10.14
N LYS A 330 14.86 11.39 -9.06
CA LYS A 330 15.57 12.54 -8.51
C LYS A 330 16.24 12.14 -7.18
N GLY A 331 17.42 12.70 -6.90
CA GLY A 331 18.16 12.47 -5.66
C GLY A 331 19.11 11.26 -5.72
N THR A 332 18.64 10.08 -5.31
CA THR A 332 19.49 8.86 -5.20
C THR A 332 19.11 7.81 -6.23
N ARG A 333 20.06 6.92 -6.57
CA ARG A 333 19.89 5.83 -7.55
C ARG A 333 19.43 6.34 -8.92
N VAL A 334 19.91 7.51 -9.30
CA VAL A 334 19.63 8.15 -10.59
C VAL A 334 20.39 7.43 -11.71
N ILE A 335 19.78 7.34 -12.89
CA ILE A 335 20.49 6.92 -14.10
C ILE A 335 21.23 8.16 -14.64
N GLU A 336 22.53 8.25 -14.43
CA GLU A 336 23.30 9.47 -14.74
C GLU A 336 23.34 9.76 -16.25
N ASN A 337 23.28 8.71 -17.07
CA ASN A 337 23.24 8.79 -18.53
C ASN A 337 21.84 8.49 -19.11
N GLU A 338 20.76 8.85 -18.40
CA GLU A 338 19.36 8.58 -18.78
C GLU A 338 19.03 8.98 -20.23
N ALA A 339 19.43 10.17 -20.66
CA ALA A 339 19.16 10.64 -22.02
C ALA A 339 19.81 9.74 -23.09
N ALA A 340 20.97 9.14 -22.81
CA ALA A 340 21.61 8.20 -23.73
C ALA A 340 20.88 6.84 -23.71
N VAL A 341 20.40 6.41 -22.55
CA VAL A 341 19.61 5.19 -22.38
C VAL A 341 18.27 5.29 -23.10
N ALA A 342 17.59 6.43 -23.02
CA ALA A 342 16.36 6.71 -23.76
C ALA A 342 16.59 6.63 -25.28
N ARG A 343 17.60 7.33 -25.80
CA ARG A 343 17.97 7.27 -27.23
C ARG A 343 18.35 5.86 -27.68
N LEU A 344 19.02 5.09 -26.82
CA LEU A 344 19.35 3.69 -27.11
C LEU A 344 18.06 2.86 -27.24
N ALA A 345 17.10 3.00 -26.32
CA ALA A 345 15.83 2.29 -26.40
C ALA A 345 15.01 2.68 -27.65
N GLU A 346 14.99 3.96 -28.02
CA GLU A 346 14.40 4.42 -29.29
C GLU A 346 15.08 3.75 -30.51
N SER A 347 16.41 3.70 -30.51
CA SER A 347 17.18 3.06 -31.60
C SER A 347 16.95 1.55 -31.70
N VAL A 348 16.61 0.89 -30.59
CA VAL A 348 16.22 -0.53 -30.55
C VAL A 348 14.83 -0.75 -31.15
N GLY A 349 13.98 0.28 -31.17
CA GLY A 349 12.64 0.25 -31.77
C GLY A 349 11.49 0.49 -30.79
N PHE A 350 11.77 0.88 -29.55
CA PHE A 350 10.72 1.25 -28.60
C PHE A 350 10.17 2.67 -28.84
N ASP A 351 8.92 2.88 -28.45
CA ASP A 351 8.35 4.21 -28.20
C ASP A 351 8.56 4.55 -26.71
N VAL A 352 9.40 5.54 -26.41
CA VAL A 352 9.91 5.77 -25.04
C VAL A 352 9.15 6.91 -24.37
N SER A 353 8.66 6.68 -23.15
CA SER A 353 8.07 7.69 -22.28
C SER A 353 8.87 7.78 -20.99
N ILE A 354 9.30 8.99 -20.62
CA ILE A 354 9.96 9.23 -19.33
C ILE A 354 8.89 9.42 -18.25
N LEU A 355 8.99 8.64 -17.17
CA LEU A 355 8.06 8.66 -16.04
C LEU A 355 8.77 9.26 -14.82
N GLU A 356 8.47 10.51 -14.47
CA GLU A 356 9.11 11.15 -13.33
C GLU A 356 8.59 10.64 -11.99
N THR A 357 9.49 10.25 -11.10
CA THR A 357 9.15 9.92 -9.70
C THR A 357 9.05 11.19 -8.84
N ALA A 358 8.26 11.12 -7.77
CA ALA A 358 8.12 12.19 -6.77
C ALA A 358 7.75 13.58 -7.35
N ASN A 359 6.95 13.60 -8.42
CA ASN A 359 6.45 14.83 -9.06
C ASN A 359 5.13 15.36 -8.45
N GLY A 360 4.57 14.66 -7.45
CA GLY A 360 3.29 15.00 -6.82
C GLY A 360 2.05 14.67 -7.67
N ALA A 361 2.21 13.95 -8.78
CA ALA A 361 1.09 13.51 -9.59
C ALA A 361 0.19 12.54 -8.79
N PRO A 362 -1.14 12.60 -8.97
CA PRO A 362 -2.04 11.64 -8.35
C PRO A 362 -1.79 10.25 -8.93
N LEU A 363 -2.04 9.23 -8.11
CA LEU A 363 -1.75 7.83 -8.46
C LEU A 363 -2.59 7.33 -9.65
N SER A 364 -3.75 7.93 -9.92
CA SER A 364 -4.56 7.69 -11.12
C SER A 364 -3.85 8.10 -12.41
N SER A 365 -3.12 9.22 -12.42
CA SER A 365 -2.32 9.65 -13.58
C SER A 365 -1.14 8.71 -13.83
N GLU A 366 -0.49 8.26 -12.75
CA GLU A 366 0.58 7.25 -12.81
C GLU A 366 0.03 5.91 -13.34
N TYR A 367 -1.17 5.49 -12.88
CA TYR A 367 -1.85 4.31 -13.40
C TYR A 367 -2.09 4.41 -14.91
N ALA A 368 -2.63 5.54 -15.39
CA ALA A 368 -2.88 5.77 -16.81
C ALA A 368 -1.59 5.69 -17.65
N ALA A 369 -0.48 6.27 -17.15
CA ALA A 369 0.80 6.21 -17.84
C ALA A 369 1.38 4.79 -17.88
N VAL A 370 1.37 4.09 -16.75
CA VAL A 370 2.02 2.76 -16.60
C VAL A 370 1.21 1.66 -17.28
N SER A 371 -0.11 1.67 -17.14
CA SER A 371 -0.98 0.63 -17.75
C SER A 371 -0.88 0.59 -19.28
N ALA A 372 -0.47 1.71 -19.89
CA ALA A 372 -0.26 1.85 -21.32
C ALA A 372 1.12 1.35 -21.80
N CYS A 373 2.06 1.07 -20.89
CA CYS A 373 3.37 0.51 -21.23
C CYS A 373 3.29 -0.97 -21.61
N ASP A 374 4.22 -1.41 -22.47
CA ASP A 374 4.50 -2.82 -22.75
C ASP A 374 5.78 -3.28 -22.01
N VAL A 375 6.70 -2.35 -21.76
CA VAL A 375 7.90 -2.56 -20.93
C VAL A 375 8.02 -1.42 -19.93
N LEU A 376 8.20 -1.74 -18.66
CA LEU A 376 8.51 -0.77 -17.60
C LEU A 376 9.96 -0.95 -17.16
N VAL A 377 10.73 0.14 -17.16
CA VAL A 377 12.14 0.15 -16.83
C VAL A 377 12.39 1.09 -15.66
N GLY A 378 13.21 0.69 -14.71
CA GLY A 378 13.69 1.61 -13.68
C GLY A 378 14.70 0.99 -12.74
N VAL A 379 15.39 1.85 -12.00
CA VAL A 379 16.32 1.44 -10.96
C VAL A 379 15.56 0.95 -9.73
N HIS A 380 16.07 -0.07 -9.04
CA HIS A 380 15.45 -0.57 -7.82
C HIS A 380 15.17 0.56 -6.82
N GLY A 381 13.89 0.69 -6.44
CA GLY A 381 13.35 1.77 -5.61
C GLY A 381 12.82 2.99 -6.37
N ALA A 382 12.73 2.94 -7.71
CA ALA A 382 12.06 3.93 -8.55
C ALA A 382 10.53 3.76 -8.56
N ASP A 383 9.92 3.38 -7.43
CA ASP A 383 8.50 3.05 -7.33
C ASP A 383 8.02 1.94 -8.29
N LEU A 384 8.89 0.96 -8.57
CA LEU A 384 8.60 -0.17 -9.45
C LEU A 384 7.44 -1.07 -8.96
N THR A 385 6.94 -0.89 -7.74
CA THR A 385 5.67 -1.48 -7.28
C THR A 385 4.50 -1.17 -8.21
N LYS A 386 4.57 -0.07 -8.97
CA LYS A 386 3.63 0.24 -10.05
C LYS A 386 3.63 -0.81 -11.18
N LEU A 387 4.48 -1.83 -11.15
CA LEU A 387 4.32 -3.04 -11.96
C LEU A 387 2.91 -3.64 -11.83
N LEU A 388 2.26 -3.45 -10.67
CA LEU A 388 0.89 -3.91 -10.43
C LEU A 388 -0.16 -3.22 -11.31
N PHE A 389 0.21 -2.14 -12.02
CA PHE A 389 -0.64 -1.45 -12.98
C PHE A 389 -0.41 -1.93 -14.42
N LEU A 390 0.66 -2.69 -14.67
CA LEU A 390 0.94 -3.26 -15.98
C LEU A 390 -0.06 -4.36 -16.32
N ARG A 391 -0.39 -4.45 -17.60
CA ARG A 391 -1.31 -5.47 -18.12
C ARG A 391 -0.72 -6.88 -17.94
N PRO A 392 -1.36 -7.75 -17.13
CA PRO A 392 -0.94 -9.14 -16.96
C PRO A 392 -0.78 -9.86 -18.30
N ARG A 393 0.14 -10.83 -18.39
CA ARG A 393 0.50 -11.60 -19.61
C ARG A 393 1.07 -10.80 -20.79
N ARG A 394 1.03 -9.47 -20.76
CA ARG A 394 1.33 -8.59 -21.92
C ARG A 394 2.43 -7.58 -21.69
N ALA A 395 2.98 -7.52 -20.48
CA ALA A 395 4.01 -6.57 -20.14
C ALA A 395 5.28 -7.23 -19.61
N ALA A 396 6.34 -6.44 -19.55
CA ALA A 396 7.61 -6.80 -18.95
C ALA A 396 8.08 -5.74 -17.95
N LEU A 397 8.76 -6.19 -16.89
CA LEU A 397 9.51 -5.34 -15.97
C LEU A 397 11.01 -5.57 -16.20
N LEU A 398 11.74 -4.50 -16.53
CA LEU A 398 13.19 -4.45 -16.51
C LEU A 398 13.66 -3.66 -15.29
N GLN A 399 14.17 -4.37 -14.30
CA GLN A 399 14.69 -3.76 -13.08
C GLN A 399 16.20 -3.61 -13.17
N ILE A 400 16.70 -2.38 -13.03
CA ILE A 400 18.14 -2.14 -12.84
C ILE A 400 18.44 -2.30 -11.36
N ALA A 401 19.25 -3.29 -10.99
CA ALA A 401 19.74 -3.48 -9.64
C ALA A 401 21.08 -2.75 -9.46
N PRO A 402 21.16 -1.71 -8.61
CA PRO A 402 22.43 -1.10 -8.25
C PRO A 402 23.40 -2.12 -7.63
N LEU A 403 24.68 -1.75 -7.56
CA LEU A 403 25.72 -2.60 -6.96
C LEU A 403 25.33 -2.97 -5.51
N GLY A 404 25.55 -4.24 -5.13
CA GLY A 404 25.31 -4.71 -3.75
C GLY A 404 23.87 -4.99 -3.36
N VAL A 405 22.90 -4.81 -4.28
CA VAL A 405 21.49 -5.15 -4.05
C VAL A 405 20.82 -6.12 -5.05
N PRO A 406 21.51 -6.94 -5.89
CA PRO A 406 20.84 -7.89 -6.79
C PRO A 406 19.81 -8.80 -6.12
N HIS A 407 20.13 -9.37 -4.94
CA HIS A 407 19.23 -10.28 -4.23
C HIS A 407 17.99 -9.58 -3.68
N VAL A 408 18.18 -8.36 -3.13
CA VAL A 408 17.08 -7.52 -2.61
C VAL A 408 16.17 -7.10 -3.77
N ALA A 409 16.76 -6.65 -4.87
CA ALA A 409 16.06 -6.22 -6.07
C ALA A 409 15.14 -7.32 -6.61
N ARG A 410 15.69 -8.52 -6.80
CA ARG A 410 14.96 -9.69 -7.33
C ARG A 410 13.86 -10.15 -6.40
N GLY A 411 14.15 -10.23 -5.10
CA GLY A 411 13.20 -10.65 -4.07
C GLY A 411 11.95 -9.77 -3.96
N CYS A 412 12.01 -8.51 -4.42
CA CYS A 412 10.87 -7.60 -4.39
C CYS A 412 9.85 -7.84 -5.51
N TYR A 413 10.27 -8.22 -6.73
CA TYR A 413 9.41 -8.09 -7.91
C TYR A 413 9.36 -9.32 -8.82
N GLU A 414 10.33 -10.24 -8.77
CA GLU A 414 10.33 -11.43 -9.65
C GLU A 414 9.12 -12.34 -9.39
N LYS A 415 8.80 -12.61 -8.11
CA LYS A 415 7.64 -13.44 -7.76
C LYS A 415 6.32 -12.80 -8.24
N ALA A 416 6.16 -11.49 -8.03
CA ALA A 416 4.95 -10.76 -8.40
C ALA A 416 4.74 -10.71 -9.92
N THR A 417 5.80 -10.44 -10.68
CA THR A 417 5.76 -10.45 -12.15
C THR A 417 5.40 -11.84 -12.69
N ALA A 418 5.98 -12.90 -12.13
CA ALA A 418 5.61 -14.28 -12.48
C ALA A 418 4.13 -14.60 -12.16
N MET A 419 3.61 -14.15 -11.01
CA MET A 419 2.20 -14.31 -10.62
C MET A 419 1.22 -13.58 -11.54
N MET A 420 1.66 -12.49 -12.18
CA MET A 420 0.91 -11.76 -13.22
C MET A 420 1.22 -12.26 -14.64
N GLU A 421 1.98 -13.34 -14.76
CA GLU A 421 2.43 -13.94 -16.03
C GLU A 421 3.17 -12.94 -16.94
N MET A 422 3.85 -11.97 -16.34
CA MET A 422 4.66 -10.96 -17.00
C MET A 422 6.11 -11.43 -17.11
N GLN A 423 6.83 -10.83 -18.06
CA GLN A 423 8.27 -11.08 -18.17
C GLN A 423 9.04 -10.24 -17.14
N TYR A 424 10.03 -10.86 -16.50
CA TYR A 424 10.94 -10.20 -15.59
C TYR A 424 12.37 -10.29 -16.12
N GLU A 425 13.06 -9.17 -16.13
CA GLU A 425 14.48 -9.10 -16.44
C GLU A 425 15.15 -8.21 -15.40
N GLN A 426 16.26 -8.68 -14.82
CA GLN A 426 17.09 -7.87 -13.93
C GLN A 426 18.41 -7.55 -14.63
N TYR A 427 18.77 -6.26 -14.63
CA TYR A 427 20.08 -5.78 -15.05
C TYR A 427 20.91 -5.46 -13.82
N ASP A 428 21.90 -6.30 -13.52
CA ASP A 428 22.82 -6.10 -12.40
C ASP A 428 23.93 -5.14 -12.83
N ALA A 429 23.95 -3.96 -12.19
CA ALA A 429 24.98 -2.95 -12.43
C ALA A 429 26.33 -3.49 -11.94
N ALA A 430 27.32 -3.46 -12.82
CA ALA A 430 28.69 -3.77 -12.48
C ALA A 430 29.32 -2.65 -11.64
N ALA A 431 30.45 -2.94 -10.99
CA ALA A 431 31.14 -1.96 -10.16
C ALA A 431 31.45 -0.66 -10.91
N ASN A 432 31.92 -0.75 -12.17
CA ASN A 432 32.24 0.40 -13.02
C ASN A 432 31.01 1.23 -13.45
N GLU A 433 29.80 0.67 -13.37
CA GLU A 433 28.55 1.39 -13.62
C GLU A 433 28.03 2.09 -12.36
N SER A 434 28.58 1.78 -11.18
CA SER A 434 28.19 2.43 -9.93
C SER A 434 28.98 3.72 -9.69
N SER A 435 28.32 4.78 -9.26
CA SER A 435 29.00 6.01 -8.82
C SER A 435 29.95 5.81 -7.63
N LEU A 436 29.85 4.66 -6.93
CA LEU A 436 30.70 4.33 -5.79
C LEU A 436 32.19 4.25 -6.16
N VAL A 437 32.53 4.01 -7.43
CA VAL A 437 33.92 4.06 -7.93
C VAL A 437 34.59 5.41 -7.74
N ARG A 438 33.80 6.48 -7.57
CA ARG A 438 34.31 7.83 -7.29
C ARG A 438 34.52 8.09 -5.80
N LYS A 439 34.04 7.19 -4.93
CA LYS A 439 34.04 7.31 -3.47
C LYS A 439 34.96 6.31 -2.78
N TYR A 440 35.16 5.14 -3.36
CA TYR A 440 35.90 4.03 -2.78
C TYR A 440 37.09 3.66 -3.68
N PRO A 441 38.25 3.28 -3.11
CA PRO A 441 39.36 2.68 -3.85
C PRO A 441 38.92 1.43 -4.62
N ALA A 442 39.54 1.14 -5.77
CA ALA A 442 39.16 0.03 -6.63
C ALA A 442 39.24 -1.36 -5.95
N ASP A 443 40.10 -1.50 -4.94
CA ASP A 443 40.31 -2.71 -4.15
C ASP A 443 39.43 -2.79 -2.89
N ASP A 444 38.67 -1.73 -2.58
CA ASP A 444 37.75 -1.70 -1.43
C ASP A 444 36.68 -2.79 -1.57
N VAL A 445 36.40 -3.49 -0.46
CA VAL A 445 35.39 -4.56 -0.40
C VAL A 445 34.00 -4.07 -0.82
N VAL A 446 33.68 -2.79 -0.63
CA VAL A 446 32.41 -2.19 -1.10
C VAL A 446 32.23 -2.32 -2.62
N LEU A 447 33.31 -2.24 -3.38
CA LEU A 447 33.28 -2.35 -4.84
C LEU A 447 33.57 -3.77 -5.31
N ARG A 448 34.60 -4.40 -4.72
CA ARG A 448 35.13 -5.69 -5.17
C ARG A 448 34.24 -6.87 -4.77
N ASP A 449 33.65 -6.82 -3.58
CA ASP A 449 32.82 -7.90 -3.04
C ASP A 449 31.68 -7.35 -2.16
N PRO A 450 30.63 -6.78 -2.79
CA PRO A 450 29.50 -6.21 -2.06
C PRO A 450 28.78 -7.20 -1.15
N GLU A 451 28.80 -8.51 -1.49
CA GLU A 451 28.20 -9.56 -0.68
C GLU A 451 28.99 -9.79 0.61
N ALA A 452 30.33 -9.87 0.53
CA ALA A 452 31.18 -9.93 1.72
C ALA A 452 31.02 -8.68 2.59
N ALA A 453 31.00 -7.49 1.97
CA ALA A 453 30.80 -6.23 2.67
C ALA A 453 29.48 -6.21 3.46
N THR A 454 28.40 -6.72 2.85
CA THR A 454 27.07 -6.82 3.48
C THR A 454 27.02 -7.88 4.58
N ARG A 455 27.71 -9.01 4.40
CA ARG A 455 27.77 -10.07 5.42
C ARG A 455 28.48 -9.60 6.69
N GLU A 456 29.51 -8.77 6.54
CA GLU A 456 30.29 -8.24 7.66
C GLU A 456 29.57 -7.08 8.37
N ARG A 457 29.00 -6.14 7.60
CA ARG A 457 28.47 -4.86 8.13
C ARG A 457 26.95 -4.78 8.16
N GLY A 458 26.26 -5.82 7.71
CA GLY A 458 24.82 -5.97 7.79
C GLY A 458 24.01 -4.99 6.95
N TRP A 459 22.75 -4.82 7.37
CA TRP A 459 21.75 -4.00 6.68
C TRP A 459 22.11 -2.51 6.67
N ASP A 460 22.77 -2.00 7.70
CA ASP A 460 23.13 -0.58 7.81
C ASP A 460 24.09 -0.12 6.70
N LEU A 461 25.00 -1.01 6.27
CA LEU A 461 25.84 -0.76 5.10
C LEU A 461 24.98 -0.73 3.84
N THR A 462 24.11 -1.73 3.67
CA THR A 462 23.25 -1.87 2.50
C THR A 462 22.37 -0.64 2.32
N ALA A 463 21.69 -0.22 3.39
CA ALA A 463 20.82 0.94 3.40
C ALA A 463 21.58 2.23 3.05
N ARG A 464 22.71 2.50 3.71
CA ARG A 464 23.43 3.77 3.54
C ARG A 464 24.24 3.84 2.26
N VAL A 465 24.96 2.77 1.91
CA VAL A 465 25.90 2.78 0.78
C VAL A 465 25.21 2.34 -0.50
N TYR A 466 24.57 1.17 -0.49
CA TYR A 466 24.04 0.60 -1.73
C TYR A 466 22.64 1.12 -2.11
N LEU A 467 21.79 1.44 -1.14
CA LEU A 467 20.46 2.01 -1.43
C LEU A 467 20.47 3.54 -1.45
N GLY A 468 21.14 4.18 -0.48
CA GLY A 468 21.17 5.64 -0.36
C GLY A 468 22.39 6.32 -1.01
N GLY A 469 23.48 5.60 -1.24
CA GLY A 469 24.79 6.20 -1.49
C GLY A 469 25.27 6.19 -2.94
N GLN A 470 24.49 5.65 -3.87
CA GLN A 470 24.92 5.46 -5.26
C GLN A 470 23.91 5.88 -6.32
N ASN A 471 24.44 6.25 -7.49
CA ASN A 471 23.78 6.40 -8.78
C ASN A 471 24.38 5.39 -9.76
N VAL A 472 23.75 5.24 -10.93
CA VAL A 472 24.12 4.26 -11.95
C VAL A 472 24.38 4.96 -13.29
N SER A 473 25.55 4.71 -13.89
CA SER A 473 25.89 5.05 -15.27
C SER A 473 25.90 3.76 -16.10
N LEU A 474 24.83 3.51 -16.85
CA LEU A 474 24.63 2.24 -17.54
C LEU A 474 25.58 2.05 -18.73
N ASP A 475 26.16 0.87 -18.85
CA ASP A 475 26.89 0.42 -20.03
C ASP A 475 25.91 0.24 -21.19
N LEU A 476 26.01 1.10 -22.22
CA LEU A 476 25.08 1.11 -23.34
C LEU A 476 25.15 -0.15 -24.21
N GLY A 477 26.29 -0.85 -24.23
CA GLY A 477 26.43 -2.12 -24.97
C GLY A 477 25.65 -3.23 -24.28
N ARG A 478 25.97 -3.48 -23.01
CA ARG A 478 25.32 -4.51 -22.18
C ARG A 478 23.84 -4.24 -21.96
N PHE A 479 23.48 -2.98 -21.70
CA PHE A 479 22.09 -2.58 -21.54
C PHE A 479 21.34 -2.69 -22.88
N GLY A 480 21.98 -2.33 -23.99
CA GLY A 480 21.43 -2.49 -25.34
C GLY A 480 21.10 -3.94 -25.70
N ASP A 481 21.95 -4.89 -25.31
CA ASP A 481 21.67 -6.33 -25.47
C ASP A 481 20.41 -6.75 -24.72
N THR A 482 20.23 -6.21 -23.51
CA THR A 482 19.06 -6.47 -22.66
C THR A 482 17.79 -5.89 -23.27
N LEU A 483 17.84 -4.64 -23.75
CA LEU A 483 16.74 -3.99 -24.46
C LEU A 483 16.35 -4.75 -25.73
N ARG A 484 17.31 -5.22 -26.53
CA ARG A 484 17.01 -6.00 -27.75
C ARG A 484 16.32 -7.32 -27.44
N ARG A 485 16.73 -8.03 -26.38
CA ARG A 485 16.03 -9.24 -25.91
C ARG A 485 14.58 -8.92 -25.53
N LEU A 486 14.37 -7.89 -24.72
CA LEU A 486 13.03 -7.49 -24.29
C LEU A 486 12.15 -7.01 -25.45
N HIS A 487 12.71 -6.25 -26.40
CA HIS A 487 12.00 -5.81 -27.60
C HIS A 487 11.52 -7.00 -28.42
N SER A 488 12.41 -7.99 -28.65
CA SER A 488 12.05 -9.20 -29.40
C SER A 488 10.93 -10.01 -28.73
N ARG A 489 10.88 -9.99 -27.38
CA ARG A 489 9.80 -10.61 -26.60
C ARG A 489 8.51 -9.80 -26.69
N ALA A 490 8.58 -8.48 -26.54
CA ALA A 490 7.43 -7.58 -26.59
C ALA A 490 6.69 -7.67 -27.93
N LEU A 491 7.41 -7.82 -29.05
CA LEU A 491 6.81 -8.05 -30.38
C LEU A 491 6.07 -9.39 -30.52
N ARG A 492 6.33 -10.36 -29.65
CA ARG A 492 5.69 -11.69 -29.66
C ARG A 492 4.52 -11.79 -28.69
N LEU A 493 4.33 -10.79 -27.82
CA LEU A 493 3.21 -10.77 -26.90
C LEU A 493 1.93 -10.61 -27.74
N PRO A 494 0.85 -11.34 -27.41
CA PRO A 494 -0.38 -11.26 -28.18
C PRO A 494 -0.85 -9.81 -28.25
N VAL A 495 -1.31 -9.37 -29.43
CA VAL A 495 -2.05 -8.10 -29.59
C VAL A 495 -3.47 -8.33 -29.06
N ALA A 496 -4.17 -7.29 -28.62
CA ALA A 496 -5.55 -7.43 -28.15
C ALA A 496 -6.41 -8.06 -29.28
N GLY A 497 -6.96 -9.24 -29.01
CA GLY A 497 -8.10 -9.75 -29.78
C GLY A 497 -9.38 -9.12 -29.23
N PRO A 498 -10.43 -8.99 -30.05
CA PRO A 498 -11.69 -8.35 -29.68
C PRO A 498 -12.35 -8.99 -28.45
#